data_AF-A0A0C7MMT7-F1
#
_entry.id   AF-A0A0C7MMT7-F1
#
_cell.length_a   1.000
_cell.length_b   1.000
_cell.length_c   1.000
_cell.angle_alpha   90.00
_cell.angle_beta   90.00
_cell.angle_gamma   90.00
#
_symmetry.space_group_name_H-M   'P 1'
#
loop_
_entity.id
_entity.type
_entity.pdbx_description
1 polymer ?
#
loop_
_entity_poly.entity_id
_entity_poly.type
_entity_poly.pdbx_seq_one_letter_code
_entity_poly.pdbx_strand_id
1 'polypeptide(L)'
;MPVSHKGLSIGSDTLDAPAASEELETLHNFYWVSHKEPHAVRRHAILKSHPEVKKLMGPEPRTKYIVTGVVLLQCAMAFSLRNTSALSWKFWLCAYVVGATATQNLFLAIHELSHNLAFRKPWHNKLLSVFTNTPIGIPYAASFAPYHQLHHKFLGDEVYDTDIPTKFEAVVLSSVLGKAFFATFQIFFYAFRPMFVTSIPLSPLHLINVAYQLAFDYFWITNFGINSFLYFLISAFLAGSLHPCSGHFIAEHYLLNMEEALVGGKLAYKNTPAETETIHSTQESEVTRQDVKFHKDYALETYSYYGILNFFTWNVGLHNEHHDFPFVPWSRLWELNRLCPEYYQDLPKHDSWCMVLWNFIFTQDVTLYNRVKRVNQHLTKAE
;
A
#
# COMPACT_ATOMS: atom_id res chain seq x y z
N MET A 1 14.06 29.67 -26.25
CA MET A 1 14.44 28.79 -27.38
C MET A 1 14.05 27.37 -27.01
N PRO A 2 13.37 26.60 -27.87
CA PRO A 2 13.01 25.23 -27.55
C PRO A 2 14.28 24.37 -27.44
N VAL A 3 14.45 23.71 -26.30
CA VAL A 3 15.53 22.74 -26.10
C VAL A 3 15.08 21.41 -26.71
N SER A 4 15.83 20.93 -27.69
CA SER A 4 15.61 19.64 -28.33
C SER A 4 16.44 18.56 -27.61
N HIS A 5 15.77 17.51 -27.13
CA HIS A 5 16.44 16.26 -26.76
C HIS A 5 15.72 15.09 -27.46
N LYS A 6 16.47 14.35 -28.30
CA LYS A 6 15.99 13.16 -29.05
C LYS A 6 14.74 13.37 -29.92
N GLY A 7 14.60 14.54 -30.54
CA GLY A 7 13.56 14.78 -31.54
C GLY A 7 12.15 15.01 -31.00
N LEU A 8 12.00 15.19 -29.68
CA LEU A 8 10.74 15.62 -29.06
C LEU A 8 10.78 17.13 -28.84
N SER A 9 9.80 17.83 -29.41
CA SER A 9 9.54 19.26 -29.18
C SER A 9 8.58 19.41 -28.00
N ILE A 10 9.09 19.87 -26.85
CA ILE A 10 8.27 20.17 -25.67
C ILE A 10 7.67 21.57 -25.86
N GLY A 11 6.34 21.68 -25.76
CA GLY A 11 5.62 22.95 -25.82
C GLY A 11 6.04 23.89 -24.69
N SER A 12 6.10 25.19 -24.96
CA SER A 12 6.53 26.23 -24.02
C SER A 12 5.43 26.63 -23.03
N ASP A 13 4.57 25.71 -22.62
CA ASP A 13 3.75 25.92 -21.43
C ASP A 13 4.69 25.74 -20.24
N THR A 14 5.46 26.78 -19.97
CA THR A 14 6.39 26.85 -18.86
C THR A 14 5.56 26.80 -17.59
N LEU A 15 5.52 25.63 -16.95
CA LEU A 15 5.47 25.61 -15.49
C LEU A 15 6.63 26.52 -15.04
N ASP A 16 6.29 27.64 -14.42
CA ASP A 16 7.31 28.46 -13.77
C ASP A 16 8.03 27.54 -12.79
N ALA A 17 9.30 27.25 -13.05
CA ALA A 17 10.11 26.53 -12.09
C ALA A 17 10.09 27.37 -10.80
N PRO A 18 9.68 26.78 -9.66
CA PRO A 18 9.61 27.52 -8.41
C PRO A 18 10.95 28.22 -8.16
N ALA A 19 10.89 29.44 -7.63
CA ALA A 19 12.10 30.19 -7.38
C ALA A 19 12.99 29.36 -6.43
N ALA A 20 14.31 29.33 -6.64
CA ALA A 20 15.23 28.60 -5.76
C ALA A 20 15.18 29.07 -4.28
N SER A 21 14.49 30.18 -4.00
CA SER A 21 14.22 30.78 -2.70
C SER A 21 12.82 30.53 -2.15
N GLU A 22 11.94 29.85 -2.88
CA GLU A 22 10.59 29.55 -2.42
C GLU A 22 10.65 28.54 -1.27
N GLU A 23 9.98 28.85 -0.16
CA GLU A 23 9.99 27.95 1.01
C GLU A 23 9.38 26.60 0.62
N LEU A 24 10.04 25.51 1.01
CA LEU A 24 9.49 24.16 0.85
C LEU A 24 8.11 24.11 1.51
N GLU A 25 7.06 23.79 0.74
CA GLU A 25 5.69 23.70 1.25
C GLU A 25 5.58 22.53 2.24
N THR A 26 5.83 22.82 3.52
CA THR A 26 5.70 21.84 4.59
C THR A 26 4.24 21.76 5.01
N LEU A 27 3.61 20.60 4.78
CA LEU A 27 2.24 20.37 5.20
C LEU A 27 2.15 20.29 6.74
N HIS A 28 1.40 21.20 7.35
CA HIS A 28 1.06 21.17 8.77
C HIS A 28 -0.32 20.53 9.05
N ASN A 29 -0.98 20.04 8.00
CA ASN A 29 -2.24 19.34 8.01
C ASN A 29 -2.34 18.47 6.75
N PHE A 30 -3.24 17.49 6.74
CA PHE A 30 -3.44 16.62 5.58
C PHE A 30 -3.86 17.41 4.33
N TYR A 31 -3.56 16.84 3.16
CA TYR A 31 -3.98 17.43 1.90
C TYR A 31 -5.47 17.11 1.66
N TRP A 32 -6.34 17.98 2.17
CA TRP A 32 -7.78 17.76 2.12
C TRP A 32 -8.33 18.06 0.72
N VAL A 33 -9.04 17.10 0.12
CA VAL A 33 -9.71 17.27 -1.18
C VAL A 33 -11.20 16.94 -1.06
N SER A 34 -12.01 17.61 -1.85
CA SER A 34 -13.44 17.32 -1.98
C SER A 34 -13.76 16.44 -3.19
N HIS A 35 -12.77 16.21 -4.05
CA HIS A 35 -12.90 15.43 -5.28
C HIS A 35 -12.93 13.94 -5.00
N LYS A 36 -13.59 13.18 -5.87
CA LYS A 36 -13.54 11.71 -5.84
C LYS A 36 -12.10 11.19 -6.00
N GLU A 37 -11.86 9.95 -5.64
CA GLU A 37 -10.62 9.25 -5.97
C GLU A 37 -10.59 8.88 -7.48
N PRO A 38 -9.41 8.80 -8.11
CA PRO A 38 -9.28 8.71 -9.55
C PRO A 38 -9.47 7.30 -10.08
N HIS A 39 -9.30 6.26 -9.25
CA HIS A 39 -9.30 4.87 -9.70
C HIS A 39 -10.67 4.41 -10.17
N ALA A 40 -11.75 4.72 -9.45
CA ALA A 40 -13.09 4.42 -9.96
C ALA A 40 -13.34 5.17 -11.26
N VAL A 41 -12.97 6.46 -11.35
CA VAL A 41 -13.20 7.28 -12.54
C VAL A 41 -12.44 6.72 -13.76
N ARG A 42 -11.15 6.44 -13.57
CA ARG A 42 -10.25 5.89 -14.59
C ARG A 42 -10.61 4.47 -14.98
N ARG A 43 -10.99 3.61 -14.04
CA ARG A 43 -11.56 2.27 -14.31
C ARG A 43 -12.75 2.34 -15.26
N HIS A 44 -13.69 3.26 -15.03
CA HIS A 44 -14.86 3.41 -15.91
C HIS A 44 -14.46 3.89 -17.31
N ALA A 45 -13.52 4.83 -17.41
CA ALA A 45 -12.98 5.29 -18.69
C ALA A 45 -12.29 4.16 -19.45
N ILE A 46 -11.38 3.42 -18.80
CA ILE A 46 -10.66 2.27 -19.37
C ILE A 46 -11.63 1.17 -19.82
N LEU A 47 -12.64 0.81 -19.03
CA LEU A 47 -13.60 -0.22 -19.43
C LEU A 47 -14.46 0.18 -20.64
N LYS A 48 -14.58 1.50 -20.91
CA LYS A 48 -15.29 2.04 -22.06
C LYS A 48 -14.41 2.02 -23.32
N SER A 49 -13.14 2.41 -23.22
CA SER A 49 -12.19 2.44 -24.34
C SER A 49 -11.52 1.10 -24.64
N HIS A 50 -11.26 0.29 -23.61
CA HIS A 50 -10.60 -1.03 -23.66
C HIS A 50 -11.44 -2.13 -22.99
N PRO A 51 -12.60 -2.50 -23.54
CA PRO A 51 -13.46 -3.54 -22.95
C PRO A 51 -12.76 -4.91 -22.82
N GLU A 52 -11.69 -5.16 -23.59
CA GLU A 52 -10.85 -6.36 -23.53
C GLU A 52 -10.12 -6.53 -22.18
N VAL A 53 -9.93 -5.47 -21.38
CA VAL A 53 -9.34 -5.55 -20.03
C VAL A 53 -10.11 -6.52 -19.14
N LYS A 54 -11.43 -6.68 -19.35
CA LYS A 54 -12.25 -7.68 -18.62
C LYS A 54 -11.74 -9.11 -18.77
N LYS A 55 -11.02 -9.44 -19.85
CA LYS A 55 -10.44 -10.76 -20.07
C LYS A 55 -9.25 -11.04 -19.15
N LEU A 56 -8.61 -10.00 -18.61
CA LEU A 56 -7.51 -10.14 -17.66
C LEU A 56 -8.02 -10.48 -16.25
N MET A 57 -9.27 -10.18 -15.94
CA MET A 57 -9.84 -10.40 -14.61
C MET A 57 -10.05 -11.87 -14.29
N GLY A 58 -9.96 -12.19 -13.00
CA GLY A 58 -10.24 -13.52 -12.47
C GLY A 58 -9.00 -14.23 -11.96
N PRO A 59 -9.13 -15.50 -11.55
CA PRO A 59 -8.11 -16.15 -10.74
C PRO A 59 -6.82 -16.45 -11.51
N GLU A 60 -5.74 -16.51 -10.74
CA GLU A 60 -4.41 -16.96 -11.09
C GLU A 60 -4.05 -18.23 -10.26
N PRO A 61 -4.25 -19.43 -10.82
CA PRO A 61 -4.01 -20.69 -10.10
C PRO A 61 -2.55 -20.90 -9.65
N ARG A 62 -1.57 -20.20 -10.23
CA ARG A 62 -0.16 -20.29 -9.81
C ARG A 62 0.07 -19.76 -8.40
N THR A 63 -0.78 -18.83 -7.94
CA THR A 63 -0.66 -18.18 -6.63
C THR A 63 -0.55 -19.20 -5.49
N LYS A 64 -1.39 -20.24 -5.47
CA LYS A 64 -1.36 -21.25 -4.40
C LYS A 64 -0.04 -22.04 -4.33
N TYR A 65 0.59 -22.32 -5.47
CA TYR A 65 1.85 -23.07 -5.49
C TYR A 65 3.03 -22.22 -5.02
N ILE A 66 3.08 -20.96 -5.46
CA ILE A 66 4.10 -20.00 -5.01
C ILE A 66 3.97 -19.78 -3.50
N VAL A 67 2.75 -19.49 -3.01
CA VAL A 67 2.45 -19.36 -1.58
C VAL A 67 2.93 -20.56 -0.78
N THR A 68 2.58 -21.78 -1.19
CA THR A 68 3.03 -22.99 -0.50
C THR A 68 4.55 -23.11 -0.51
N GLY A 69 5.21 -22.81 -1.63
CA GLY A 69 6.68 -22.80 -1.71
C GLY A 69 7.32 -21.82 -0.72
N VAL A 70 6.78 -20.60 -0.61
CA VAL A 70 7.32 -19.56 0.29
C VAL A 70 7.05 -19.90 1.77
N VAL A 71 5.88 -20.47 2.11
CA VAL A 71 5.62 -20.98 3.47
C VAL A 71 6.61 -22.09 3.83
N LEU A 72 6.84 -23.05 2.92
CA LEU A 72 7.80 -24.12 3.15
C LEU A 72 9.24 -23.60 3.29
N LEU A 73 9.63 -22.60 2.48
CA LEU A 73 10.92 -21.93 2.62
C LEU A 73 11.09 -21.32 4.02
N GLN A 74 10.09 -20.59 4.51
CA GLN A 74 10.15 -20.01 5.86
C GLN A 74 10.27 -21.08 6.94
N CYS A 75 9.45 -22.14 6.87
CA CYS A 75 9.52 -23.27 7.80
C CYS A 75 10.89 -23.97 7.76
N ALA A 76 11.48 -24.16 6.58
CA ALA A 76 12.79 -24.76 6.43
C ALA A 76 13.90 -23.87 7.03
N MET A 77 13.84 -22.56 6.80
CA MET A 77 14.79 -21.60 7.36
C MET A 77 14.69 -21.56 8.89
N ALA A 78 13.47 -21.45 9.43
CA ALA A 78 13.18 -21.50 10.87
C ALA A 78 13.75 -22.79 11.51
N PHE A 79 13.49 -23.94 10.88
CA PHE A 79 14.02 -25.23 11.34
C PHE A 79 15.55 -25.27 11.31
N SER A 80 16.19 -24.73 10.26
CA SER A 80 17.65 -24.69 10.15
C SER A 80 18.31 -23.82 11.23
N LEU A 81 17.63 -22.77 11.68
CA LEU A 81 18.09 -21.83 12.70
C LEU A 81 17.70 -22.22 14.13
N ARG A 82 16.99 -23.33 14.35
CA ARG A 82 16.46 -23.73 15.67
C ARG A 82 17.50 -23.79 16.80
N ASN A 83 18.73 -24.18 16.48
CA ASN A 83 19.85 -24.27 17.43
C ASN A 83 20.78 -23.05 17.36
N THR A 84 20.40 -22.01 16.63
CA THR A 84 21.13 -20.75 16.51
C THR A 84 20.52 -19.74 17.47
N SER A 85 21.35 -19.06 18.27
CA SER A 85 20.87 -18.00 19.16
C SER A 85 20.24 -16.86 18.35
N ALA A 86 19.05 -16.41 18.77
CA ALA A 86 18.35 -15.27 18.18
C ALA A 86 19.14 -13.95 18.30
N LEU A 87 20.15 -13.89 19.17
CA LEU A 87 21.04 -12.72 19.31
C LEU A 87 22.24 -12.77 18.35
N SER A 88 22.43 -13.87 17.62
CA SER A 88 23.57 -13.99 16.71
C SER A 88 23.35 -13.20 15.43
N TRP A 89 24.44 -12.61 14.90
CA TRP A 89 24.40 -11.89 13.62
C TRP A 89 23.92 -12.78 12.45
N LYS A 90 24.26 -14.08 12.48
CA LYS A 90 23.81 -15.05 11.46
C LYS A 90 22.28 -15.16 11.46
N PHE A 91 21.67 -15.21 12.64
CA PHE A 91 20.22 -15.28 12.77
C PHE A 91 19.56 -14.02 12.19
N TRP A 92 20.02 -12.83 12.59
CA TRP A 92 19.50 -11.56 12.10
C TRP A 92 19.71 -11.38 10.60
N LEU A 93 20.86 -11.78 10.06
CA LEU A 93 21.12 -11.71 8.62
C LEU A 93 20.16 -12.63 7.84
N CYS A 94 19.95 -13.86 8.28
CA CYS A 94 18.99 -14.77 7.65
C CYS A 94 17.55 -14.26 7.79
N ALA A 95 17.17 -13.76 8.96
CA ALA A 95 15.84 -13.20 9.22
C ALA A 95 15.58 -11.93 8.39
N TYR A 96 16.59 -11.09 8.16
CA TYR A 96 16.43 -9.89 7.34
C TYR A 96 16.42 -10.22 5.84
N VAL A 97 17.41 -10.96 5.34
CA VAL A 97 17.56 -11.16 3.89
C VAL A 97 16.53 -12.15 3.34
N VAL A 98 16.42 -13.32 3.97
CA VAL A 98 15.52 -14.39 3.51
C VAL A 98 14.16 -14.23 4.18
N GLY A 99 14.16 -14.10 5.50
CA GLY A 99 12.96 -14.02 6.32
C GLY A 99 12.07 -12.84 5.94
N ALA A 100 12.57 -11.61 6.01
CA ALA A 100 11.77 -10.42 5.78
C ALA A 100 11.28 -10.34 4.32
N THR A 101 12.12 -10.69 3.35
CA THR A 101 11.73 -10.77 1.93
C THR A 101 10.62 -11.79 1.69
N ALA A 102 10.76 -13.01 2.21
CA ALA A 102 9.74 -14.04 2.05
C ALA A 102 8.47 -13.73 2.86
N THR A 103 8.57 -13.07 4.01
CA THR A 103 7.39 -12.61 4.76
C THR A 103 6.69 -11.46 4.05
N GLN A 104 7.42 -10.53 3.43
CA GLN A 104 6.85 -9.52 2.55
C GLN A 104 6.07 -10.14 1.39
N ASN A 105 6.64 -11.19 0.77
CA ASN A 105 5.91 -11.97 -0.22
C ASN A 105 4.61 -12.54 0.35
N LEU A 106 4.62 -13.13 1.55
CA LEU A 106 3.41 -13.69 2.16
C LEU A 106 2.39 -12.62 2.57
N PHE A 107 2.84 -11.44 3.01
CA PHE A 107 1.96 -10.30 3.28
C PHE A 107 1.17 -9.91 2.04
N LEU A 108 1.87 -9.78 0.93
CA LEU A 108 1.26 -9.40 -0.35
C LEU A 108 0.52 -10.56 -1.03
N ALA A 109 0.84 -11.81 -0.70
CA ALA A 109 0.01 -12.94 -1.08
C ALA A 109 -1.35 -12.90 -0.35
N ILE A 110 -1.38 -12.58 0.95
CA ILE A 110 -2.63 -12.41 1.70
C ILE A 110 -3.44 -11.22 1.14
N HIS A 111 -2.75 -10.16 0.72
CA HIS A 111 -3.35 -9.07 -0.06
C HIS A 111 -4.03 -9.57 -1.34
N GLU A 112 -3.33 -10.31 -2.20
CA GLU A 112 -3.92 -10.90 -3.42
C GLU A 112 -5.12 -11.82 -3.12
N LEU A 113 -5.03 -12.59 -2.04
CA LEU A 113 -6.10 -13.51 -1.62
C LEU A 113 -7.34 -12.76 -1.12
N SER A 114 -7.19 -11.54 -0.60
CA SER A 114 -8.31 -10.69 -0.20
C SER A 114 -9.21 -10.30 -1.38
N HIS A 115 -8.64 -10.22 -2.58
CA HIS A 115 -9.33 -9.96 -3.84
C HIS A 115 -9.88 -11.23 -4.52
N ASN A 116 -9.76 -12.39 -3.86
CA ASN A 116 -10.18 -13.70 -4.36
C ASN A 116 -9.44 -14.16 -5.63
N LEU A 117 -8.16 -13.79 -5.77
CA LEU A 117 -7.40 -14.00 -6.99
C LEU A 117 -6.74 -15.38 -7.12
N ALA A 118 -6.75 -16.25 -6.12
CA ALA A 118 -6.19 -17.62 -6.28
C ALA A 118 -7.25 -18.65 -6.70
N PHE A 119 -8.50 -18.48 -6.28
CA PHE A 119 -9.60 -19.40 -6.55
C PHE A 119 -10.90 -18.68 -6.89
N ARG A 120 -11.76 -19.30 -7.72
CA ARG A 120 -13.09 -18.77 -8.01
C ARG A 120 -14.01 -18.69 -6.78
N LYS A 121 -13.88 -19.63 -5.85
CA LYS A 121 -14.72 -19.67 -4.63
C LYS A 121 -14.06 -18.83 -3.54
N PRO A 122 -14.72 -17.78 -3.01
CA PRO A 122 -14.13 -16.91 -2.00
C PRO A 122 -13.62 -17.64 -0.75
N TRP A 123 -14.34 -18.67 -0.30
CA TRP A 123 -13.95 -19.42 0.90
C TRP A 123 -12.62 -20.17 0.74
N HIS A 124 -12.23 -20.58 -0.47
CA HIS A 124 -10.94 -21.21 -0.70
C HIS A 124 -9.79 -20.20 -0.59
N ASN A 125 -9.97 -18.95 -1.04
CA ASN A 125 -8.97 -17.90 -0.85
C ASN A 125 -8.79 -17.57 0.63
N LYS A 126 -9.88 -17.51 1.40
CA LYS A 126 -9.86 -17.26 2.84
C LYS A 126 -9.17 -18.39 3.63
N LEU A 127 -9.39 -19.65 3.26
CA LEU A 127 -8.65 -20.76 3.88
C LEU A 127 -7.17 -20.75 3.48
N LEU A 128 -6.86 -20.43 2.22
CA LEU A 128 -5.48 -20.28 1.78
C LEU A 128 -4.80 -19.09 2.48
N SER A 129 -5.49 -17.99 2.77
CA SER A 129 -4.89 -16.85 3.49
C SER A 129 -4.53 -17.22 4.93
N VAL A 130 -5.38 -18.00 5.62
CA VAL A 130 -5.05 -18.58 6.93
C VAL A 130 -3.81 -19.47 6.86
N PHE A 131 -3.70 -20.32 5.84
CA PHE A 131 -2.48 -21.12 5.63
C PHE A 131 -1.25 -20.24 5.30
N THR A 132 -1.42 -19.20 4.49
CA THR A 132 -0.35 -18.26 4.11
C THR A 132 0.21 -17.53 5.34
N ASN A 133 -0.62 -17.35 6.37
CA ASN A 133 -0.27 -16.71 7.64
C ASN A 133 0.71 -17.54 8.50
N THR A 134 0.87 -18.84 8.21
CA THR A 134 1.59 -19.80 9.06
C THR A 134 2.94 -19.29 9.60
N PRO A 135 3.90 -18.83 8.77
CA PRO A 135 5.23 -18.45 9.25
C PRO A 135 5.32 -16.97 9.71
N ILE A 136 4.19 -16.38 10.11
CA ILE A 136 4.14 -15.00 10.63
C ILE A 136 4.06 -14.99 12.15
N GLY A 137 3.52 -16.07 12.75
CA GLY A 137 3.46 -16.27 14.21
C GLY A 137 2.38 -15.44 14.93
N ILE A 138 1.56 -14.67 14.21
CA ILE A 138 0.45 -13.89 14.75
C ILE A 138 -0.73 -13.94 13.75
N PRO A 139 -1.97 -14.20 14.20
CA PRO A 139 -3.12 -14.35 13.30
C PRO A 139 -3.59 -12.98 12.78
N TYR A 140 -3.21 -12.61 11.55
CA TYR A 140 -3.56 -11.31 10.97
C TYR A 140 -4.38 -11.42 9.66
N ALA A 141 -4.32 -12.55 8.94
CA ALA A 141 -4.91 -12.68 7.60
C ALA A 141 -6.44 -12.44 7.57
N ALA A 142 -7.15 -12.88 8.61
CA ALA A 142 -8.60 -12.68 8.70
C ALA A 142 -9.00 -11.21 8.89
N SER A 143 -8.18 -10.44 9.62
CA SER A 143 -8.40 -9.02 9.89
C SER A 143 -7.99 -8.15 8.70
N PHE A 144 -6.97 -8.56 7.93
CA PHE A 144 -6.45 -7.78 6.82
C PHE A 144 -7.50 -7.51 5.74
N ALA A 145 -8.17 -8.56 5.24
CA ALA A 145 -9.02 -8.45 4.06
C ALA A 145 -10.16 -7.41 4.20
N PRO A 146 -10.93 -7.35 5.30
CA PRO A 146 -11.96 -6.33 5.47
C PRO A 146 -11.44 -4.89 5.43
N TYR A 147 -10.34 -4.58 6.13
CA TYR A 147 -9.76 -3.23 6.13
C TYR A 147 -9.19 -2.86 4.77
N HIS A 148 -8.51 -3.79 4.12
CA HIS A 148 -7.96 -3.58 2.78
C HIS A 148 -9.05 -3.29 1.73
N GLN A 149 -10.21 -3.95 1.82
CA GLN A 149 -11.34 -3.66 0.94
C GLN A 149 -11.96 -2.27 1.22
N LEU A 150 -11.95 -1.80 2.48
CA LEU A 150 -12.37 -0.44 2.79
C LEU A 150 -11.41 0.58 2.19
N HIS A 151 -10.10 0.36 2.32
CA HIS A 151 -9.07 1.21 1.73
C HIS A 151 -9.26 1.39 0.21
N HIS A 152 -9.43 0.30 -0.55
CA HIS A 152 -9.71 0.40 -2.00
C HIS A 152 -11.02 1.12 -2.34
N LYS A 153 -12.05 0.97 -1.49
CA LYS A 153 -13.38 1.53 -1.76
C LYS A 153 -13.51 2.99 -1.35
N PHE A 154 -12.82 3.38 -0.28
CA PHE A 154 -12.93 4.66 0.39
C PHE A 154 -11.55 5.31 0.54
N LEU A 155 -10.71 5.22 -0.50
CA LEU A 155 -9.36 5.76 -0.49
C LEU A 155 -9.33 7.22 -0.04
N GLY A 156 -8.49 7.55 0.94
CA GLY A 156 -8.40 8.90 1.49
C GLY A 156 -9.50 9.24 2.51
N ASP A 157 -10.52 8.41 2.71
CA ASP A 157 -11.61 8.70 3.66
C ASP A 157 -11.11 8.69 5.10
N GLU A 158 -11.41 9.75 5.85
CA GLU A 158 -10.86 9.94 7.18
C GLU A 158 -11.30 8.92 8.25
N VAL A 159 -12.38 8.16 8.00
CA VAL A 159 -12.90 7.14 8.91
C VAL A 159 -12.58 5.75 8.36
N TYR A 160 -12.93 5.49 7.10
CA TYR A 160 -12.88 4.14 6.55
C TYR A 160 -11.50 3.72 6.05
N ASP A 161 -10.64 4.66 5.67
CA ASP A 161 -9.27 4.36 5.24
C ASP A 161 -8.32 4.41 6.43
N THR A 162 -8.10 3.23 7.05
CA THR A 162 -7.23 3.08 8.22
C THR A 162 -5.74 3.13 7.88
N ASP A 163 -5.36 3.23 6.61
CA ASP A 163 -3.95 3.28 6.21
C ASP A 163 -3.36 4.69 6.36
N ILE A 164 -4.22 5.69 6.53
CA ILE A 164 -3.84 7.08 6.75
C ILE A 164 -3.46 7.29 8.22
N PRO A 165 -2.33 7.95 8.52
CA PRO A 165 -2.00 8.34 9.87
C PRO A 165 -3.09 9.18 10.53
N THR A 166 -3.22 9.04 11.85
CA THR A 166 -4.05 9.94 12.64
C THR A 166 -3.37 11.30 12.77
N LYS A 167 -4.14 12.35 13.10
CA LYS A 167 -3.57 13.68 13.38
C LYS A 167 -2.59 13.64 14.55
N PHE A 168 -2.86 12.82 15.57
CA PHE A 168 -1.96 12.63 16.70
C PHE A 168 -0.61 12.03 16.26
N GLU A 169 -0.64 10.95 15.48
CA GLU A 169 0.57 10.37 14.89
C GLU A 169 1.33 11.41 14.07
N ALA A 170 0.62 12.21 13.26
CA ALA A 170 1.25 13.21 12.42
C ALA A 170 1.91 14.35 13.19
N VAL A 171 1.31 14.83 14.28
CA VAL A 171 1.93 15.83 15.17
C VAL A 171 3.20 15.27 15.82
N VAL A 172 3.16 14.03 16.33
CA VAL A 172 4.24 13.48 17.15
C VAL A 172 5.40 12.94 16.31
N LEU A 173 5.12 12.39 15.13
CA LEU A 173 6.09 11.61 14.36
C LEU A 173 6.69 12.34 13.16
N SER A 174 6.35 13.60 12.88
CA SER A 174 6.83 14.30 11.66
C SER A 174 8.29 14.79 11.70
N SER A 175 9.01 14.59 12.80
CA SER A 175 10.46 14.83 12.86
C SER A 175 11.25 13.70 12.20
N VAL A 176 12.54 13.90 11.87
CA VAL A 176 13.41 12.83 11.32
C VAL A 176 13.40 11.58 12.20
N LEU A 177 13.54 11.74 13.54
CA LEU A 177 13.50 10.63 14.48
C LEU A 177 12.10 10.00 14.57
N GLY A 178 11.04 10.81 14.53
CA GLY A 178 9.66 10.34 14.52
C GLY A 178 9.33 9.52 13.26
N LYS A 179 9.79 9.96 12.08
CA LYS A 179 9.60 9.28 10.80
C LYS A 179 10.43 8.01 10.73
N ALA A 180 11.65 8.02 11.25
CA ALA A 180 12.46 6.81 11.40
C ALA A 180 11.79 5.79 12.35
N PHE A 181 11.21 6.25 13.46
CA PHE A 181 10.42 5.40 14.35
C PHE A 181 9.19 4.85 13.62
N PHE A 182 8.43 5.70 12.94
CA PHE A 182 7.26 5.29 12.17
C PHE A 182 7.60 4.21 11.14
N ALA A 183 8.62 4.43 10.31
CA ALA A 183 9.04 3.49 9.27
C ALA A 183 9.66 2.19 9.85
N THR A 184 10.26 2.23 11.03
CA THR A 184 10.78 1.03 11.71
C THR A 184 9.66 0.19 12.32
N PHE A 185 8.64 0.83 12.88
CA PHE A 185 7.54 0.18 13.60
C PHE A 185 6.23 0.15 12.80
N GLN A 186 6.32 0.35 11.48
CA GLN A 186 5.18 0.58 10.59
C GLN A 186 4.13 -0.53 10.68
N ILE A 187 4.57 -1.79 10.77
CA ILE A 187 3.67 -2.94 10.92
C ILE A 187 2.73 -2.84 12.13
N PHE A 188 3.18 -2.21 13.23
CA PHE A 188 2.35 -2.02 14.42
C PHE A 188 1.30 -0.94 14.22
N PHE A 189 1.60 0.11 13.45
CA PHE A 189 0.60 1.10 13.08
C PHE A 189 -0.51 0.47 12.23
N TYR A 190 -0.16 -0.37 11.25
CA TYR A 190 -1.14 -1.13 10.46
C TYR A 190 -1.94 -2.13 11.31
N ALA A 191 -1.31 -2.76 12.30
CA ALA A 191 -1.98 -3.72 13.17
C ALA A 191 -2.94 -3.06 14.18
N PHE A 192 -2.52 -1.96 14.80
CA PHE A 192 -3.22 -1.37 15.94
C PHE A 192 -4.10 -0.16 15.57
N ARG A 193 -3.70 0.68 14.62
CA ARG A 193 -4.49 1.89 14.26
C ARG A 193 -5.94 1.56 13.91
N PRO A 194 -6.24 0.50 13.12
CA PRO A 194 -7.63 0.16 12.83
C PRO A 194 -8.48 -0.03 14.09
N MET A 195 -7.91 -0.60 15.17
CA MET A 195 -8.62 -0.82 16.43
C MET A 195 -9.09 0.47 17.11
N PHE A 196 -8.47 1.62 16.82
CA PHE A 196 -8.80 2.92 17.39
C PHE A 196 -9.57 3.84 16.45
N VAL A 197 -9.52 3.58 15.13
CA VAL A 197 -10.16 4.42 14.11
C VAL A 197 -11.49 3.84 13.66
N THR A 198 -11.47 2.61 13.13
CA THR A 198 -12.65 1.94 12.60
C THR A 198 -12.60 0.48 12.98
N SER A 199 -13.53 0.01 13.79
CA SER A 199 -13.59 -1.40 14.19
C SER A 199 -14.57 -2.19 13.33
N ILE A 200 -14.12 -3.32 12.79
CA ILE A 200 -14.94 -4.24 12.01
C ILE A 200 -15.37 -5.42 12.90
N PRO A 201 -16.63 -5.88 12.81
CA PRO A 201 -17.11 -7.01 13.60
C PRO A 201 -16.33 -8.30 13.30
N LEU A 202 -16.07 -9.07 14.34
CA LEU A 202 -15.42 -10.37 14.22
C LEU A 202 -16.29 -11.34 13.41
N SER A 203 -15.64 -12.06 12.50
CA SER A 203 -16.26 -13.10 11.67
C SER A 203 -15.76 -14.50 12.08
N PRO A 204 -16.46 -15.59 11.70
CA PRO A 204 -15.98 -16.95 11.96
C PRO A 204 -14.56 -17.21 11.43
N LEU A 205 -14.14 -16.51 10.36
CA LEU A 205 -12.78 -16.61 9.84
C LEU A 205 -11.73 -16.15 10.87
N HIS A 206 -12.04 -15.15 11.70
CA HIS A 206 -11.12 -14.68 12.76
C HIS A 206 -10.89 -15.79 13.78
N LEU A 207 -11.95 -16.48 14.22
CA LEU A 207 -11.83 -17.61 15.14
C LEU A 207 -11.02 -18.75 14.51
N ILE A 208 -11.26 -19.07 13.23
CA ILE A 208 -10.49 -20.08 12.50
C ILE A 208 -9.01 -19.69 12.41
N ASN A 209 -8.70 -18.43 12.07
CA ASN A 209 -7.33 -17.97 11.94
C ASN A 209 -6.59 -18.00 13.28
N VAL A 210 -7.23 -17.54 14.37
CA VAL A 210 -6.65 -17.57 15.72
C VAL A 210 -6.42 -19.00 16.17
N ALA A 211 -7.43 -19.87 16.07
CA ALA A 211 -7.30 -21.27 16.48
C ALA A 211 -6.22 -22.00 15.68
N TYR A 212 -6.17 -21.80 14.36
CA TYR A 212 -5.14 -22.37 13.49
C TYR A 212 -3.74 -21.88 13.87
N GLN A 213 -3.56 -20.56 14.02
CA GLN A 213 -2.25 -19.98 14.30
C GLN A 213 -1.73 -20.44 15.66
N LEU A 214 -2.57 -20.39 16.71
CA LEU A 214 -2.19 -20.87 18.05
C LEU A 214 -1.83 -22.36 18.05
N ALA A 215 -2.59 -23.18 17.33
CA ALA A 215 -2.29 -24.60 17.20
C ALA A 215 -0.96 -24.86 16.47
N PHE A 216 -0.71 -24.14 15.37
CA PHE A 216 0.55 -24.24 14.64
C PHE A 216 1.73 -23.76 15.47
N ASP A 217 1.63 -22.59 16.12
CA ASP A 217 2.69 -22.01 16.93
C ASP A 217 3.05 -22.91 18.12
N TYR A 218 2.02 -23.44 18.81
CA TYR A 218 2.21 -24.40 19.90
C TYR A 218 2.93 -25.67 19.40
N PHE A 219 2.45 -26.25 18.29
CA PHE A 219 3.10 -27.41 17.68
C PHE A 219 4.56 -27.11 17.28
N TRP A 220 4.81 -25.94 16.68
CA TRP A 220 6.12 -25.56 16.18
C TRP A 220 7.12 -25.34 17.32
N ILE A 221 6.74 -24.58 18.34
CA ILE A 221 7.59 -24.29 19.51
C ILE A 221 7.92 -25.58 20.27
N THR A 222 6.95 -26.47 20.47
CA THR A 222 7.15 -27.72 21.22
C THR A 222 8.07 -28.71 20.50
N ASN A 223 8.04 -28.74 19.16
CA ASN A 223 8.85 -29.68 18.37
C ASN A 223 10.20 -29.10 17.92
N PHE A 224 10.29 -27.79 17.67
CA PHE A 224 11.46 -27.15 17.06
C PHE A 224 12.05 -26.02 17.90
N GLY A 225 11.49 -25.72 19.07
CA GLY A 225 12.06 -24.78 20.03
C GLY A 225 11.83 -23.30 19.70
N ILE A 226 11.95 -22.47 20.73
CA ILE A 226 11.59 -21.04 20.67
C ILE A 226 12.41 -20.24 19.66
N ASN A 227 13.69 -20.54 19.46
CA ASN A 227 14.52 -19.81 18.49
C ASN A 227 13.99 -19.96 17.06
N SER A 228 13.45 -21.14 16.69
CA SER A 228 12.85 -21.34 15.38
C SER A 228 11.57 -20.50 15.20
N PHE A 229 10.79 -20.33 16.27
CA PHE A 229 9.59 -19.47 16.25
C PHE A 229 9.94 -17.98 16.25
N LEU A 230 10.97 -17.58 17.01
CA LEU A 230 11.48 -16.20 16.99
C LEU A 230 11.90 -15.76 15.59
N TYR A 231 12.34 -16.70 14.74
CA TYR A 231 12.66 -16.38 13.35
C TYR A 231 11.41 -15.90 12.59
N PHE A 232 10.24 -16.50 12.80
CA PHE A 232 8.98 -16.02 12.21
C PHE A 232 8.64 -14.60 12.68
N LEU A 233 8.65 -14.37 14.00
CA LEU A 233 8.32 -13.06 14.57
C LEU A 233 9.29 -11.96 14.15
N ILE A 234 10.59 -12.22 14.19
CA ILE A 234 11.61 -11.25 13.79
C ILE A 234 11.52 -10.99 12.28
N SER A 235 11.30 -12.01 11.47
CA SER A 235 11.11 -11.84 10.01
C SER A 235 9.87 -11.02 9.70
N ALA A 236 8.75 -11.24 10.41
CA ALA A 236 7.52 -10.47 10.25
C ALA A 236 7.67 -9.01 10.69
N PHE A 237 8.38 -8.76 11.79
CA PHE A 237 8.73 -7.40 12.20
C PHE A 237 9.57 -6.71 11.12
N LEU A 238 10.71 -7.30 10.75
CA LEU A 238 11.62 -6.73 9.76
C LEU A 238 10.98 -6.53 8.39
N ALA A 239 10.07 -7.42 7.99
CA ALA A 239 9.30 -7.30 6.76
C ALA A 239 8.52 -5.99 6.70
N GLY A 240 7.93 -5.54 7.80
CA GLY A 240 7.22 -4.26 7.90
C GLY A 240 8.01 -3.14 8.57
N SER A 241 9.35 -3.26 8.63
CA SER A 241 10.27 -2.23 9.14
C SER A 241 11.07 -1.61 7.98
N LEU A 242 12.30 -1.13 8.22
CA LEU A 242 13.22 -0.63 7.19
C LEU A 242 13.79 -1.78 6.33
N HIS A 243 13.00 -2.26 5.38
CA HIS A 243 13.37 -3.30 4.43
C HIS A 243 13.11 -2.81 2.99
N PRO A 244 13.94 -3.13 1.98
CA PRO A 244 13.75 -2.61 0.62
C PRO A 244 12.34 -2.81 0.07
N CYS A 245 11.74 -3.98 0.31
CA CYS A 245 10.38 -4.25 -0.15
C CYS A 245 9.33 -3.41 0.60
N SER A 246 9.50 -3.10 1.89
CA SER A 246 8.50 -2.39 2.70
C SER A 246 8.31 -0.93 2.32
N GLY A 247 9.22 -0.36 1.52
CA GLY A 247 9.05 0.99 1.00
C GLY A 247 7.75 1.17 0.24
N HIS A 248 7.14 0.09 -0.28
CA HIS A 248 5.82 0.12 -0.88
C HIS A 248 4.75 0.75 0.04
N PHE A 249 4.76 0.46 1.34
CA PHE A 249 3.76 1.00 2.29
C PHE A 249 3.77 2.53 2.42
N ILE A 250 4.87 3.19 2.03
CA ILE A 250 4.98 4.65 1.98
C ILE A 250 4.82 5.11 0.53
N ALA A 251 5.53 4.46 -0.39
CA ALA A 251 5.56 4.79 -1.81
C ALA A 251 4.17 4.87 -2.42
N GLU A 252 3.26 3.99 -2.02
CA GLU A 252 1.97 3.85 -2.65
C GLU A 252 1.09 5.10 -2.48
N HIS A 253 1.07 5.74 -1.30
CA HIS A 253 0.05 6.75 -0.99
C HIS A 253 0.57 8.04 -0.34
N TYR A 254 1.88 8.21 -0.17
CA TYR A 254 2.45 9.46 0.34
C TYR A 254 2.80 10.45 -0.78
N LEU A 255 2.52 11.72 -0.52
CA LEU A 255 2.88 12.86 -1.37
C LEU A 255 4.34 13.27 -1.06
N LEU A 256 5.31 12.54 -1.64
CA LEU A 256 6.73 12.79 -1.37
C LEU A 256 7.27 14.06 -2.03
N ASN A 257 6.60 14.56 -3.06
CA ASN A 257 6.90 15.82 -3.72
C ASN A 257 5.57 16.45 -4.17
N MET A 258 5.28 17.67 -3.71
CA MET A 258 3.99 18.31 -3.97
C MET A 258 3.81 18.71 -5.44
N GLU A 259 4.85 19.22 -6.10
CA GLU A 259 4.77 19.58 -7.53
C GLU A 259 4.46 18.35 -8.39
N GLU A 260 5.18 17.25 -8.17
CA GLU A 260 4.95 15.98 -8.85
C GLU A 260 3.54 15.44 -8.56
N ALA A 261 3.07 15.56 -7.31
CA ALA A 261 1.72 15.15 -6.95
C ALA A 261 0.66 15.97 -7.70
N LEU A 262 0.80 17.29 -7.80
CA LEU A 262 -0.16 18.15 -8.49
C LEU A 262 -0.18 17.89 -10.01
N VAL A 263 0.99 17.70 -10.64
CA VAL A 263 1.09 17.32 -12.05
C VAL A 263 0.47 15.94 -12.28
N GLY A 264 0.84 14.97 -11.45
CA GLY A 264 0.33 13.61 -11.50
C GLY A 264 -1.18 13.54 -11.30
N GLY A 265 -1.74 14.40 -10.45
CA GLY A 265 -3.18 14.45 -10.20
C GLY A 265 -3.97 14.86 -11.44
N LYS A 266 -3.48 15.84 -12.21
CA LYS A 266 -4.08 16.20 -13.51
C LYS A 266 -3.98 15.04 -14.50
N LEU A 267 -2.81 14.38 -14.56
CA LEU A 267 -2.60 13.23 -15.44
C LEU A 267 -3.46 12.02 -15.06
N ALA A 268 -3.75 11.82 -13.77
CA ALA A 268 -4.60 10.74 -13.28
C ALA A 268 -6.05 10.80 -13.81
N TYR A 269 -6.51 11.99 -14.19
CA TYR A 269 -7.83 12.23 -14.77
C TYR A 269 -7.84 12.40 -16.29
N LYS A 270 -6.69 12.46 -16.93
CA LYS A 270 -6.56 12.53 -18.39
C LYS A 270 -7.32 11.38 -19.05
N ASN A 271 -8.02 11.66 -20.15
CA ASN A 271 -8.89 10.72 -20.87
C ASN A 271 -10.07 10.19 -20.03
N THR A 272 -10.48 10.93 -19.00
CA THR A 272 -11.67 10.62 -18.19
C THR A 272 -12.65 11.80 -18.17
N PRO A 273 -13.93 11.59 -17.82
CA PRO A 273 -14.88 12.71 -17.66
C PRO A 273 -14.40 13.78 -16.66
N ALA A 274 -13.60 13.38 -15.67
CA ALA A 274 -13.07 14.28 -14.66
C ALA A 274 -11.94 15.20 -15.15
N GLU A 275 -11.47 15.02 -16.39
CA GLU A 275 -10.56 15.98 -17.04
C GLU A 275 -11.25 17.32 -17.32
N THR A 276 -12.55 17.27 -17.66
CA THR A 276 -13.34 18.46 -18.01
C THR A 276 -14.31 18.89 -16.93
N GLU A 277 -14.76 17.96 -16.08
CA GLU A 277 -15.78 18.22 -15.06
C GLU A 277 -15.36 17.65 -13.71
N THR A 278 -15.22 18.51 -12.72
CA THR A 278 -14.88 18.10 -11.36
C THR A 278 -15.97 17.22 -10.73
N ILE A 279 -15.61 16.02 -10.30
CA ILE A 279 -16.52 15.09 -9.61
C ILE A 279 -16.25 15.13 -8.12
N HIS A 280 -17.14 15.75 -7.34
CA HIS A 280 -16.99 15.86 -5.90
C HIS A 280 -17.43 14.58 -5.15
N SER A 281 -16.63 14.14 -4.18
CA SER A 281 -17.00 13.19 -3.13
C SER A 281 -17.47 13.87 -1.85
N THR A 282 -17.26 15.17 -1.66
CA THR A 282 -17.71 15.87 -0.45
C THR A 282 -18.31 17.21 -0.85
N GLN A 283 -19.45 17.58 -0.28
CA GLN A 283 -20.01 18.93 -0.45
C GLN A 283 -19.30 19.91 0.47
N GLU A 284 -18.31 20.64 -0.06
CA GLU A 284 -17.46 21.55 0.74
C GLU A 284 -18.26 22.55 1.57
N SER A 285 -19.36 23.09 1.03
CA SER A 285 -20.23 24.05 1.70
C SER A 285 -20.94 23.50 2.94
N GLU A 286 -21.03 22.18 3.07
CA GLU A 286 -21.66 21.52 4.21
C GLU A 286 -20.65 21.19 5.33
N VAL A 287 -19.35 21.38 5.09
CA VAL A 287 -18.29 21.09 6.07
C VAL A 287 -18.03 22.31 6.95
N THR A 288 -18.42 22.23 8.22
CA THR A 288 -18.26 23.32 9.22
C THR A 288 -16.97 23.26 10.02
N ARG A 289 -16.09 22.27 9.74
CA ARG A 289 -14.86 22.01 10.48
C ARG A 289 -13.77 23.03 10.15
N GLN A 290 -13.29 23.74 11.17
CA GLN A 290 -12.21 24.73 11.04
C GLN A 290 -10.83 24.10 10.75
N ASP A 291 -10.64 22.82 11.08
CA ASP A 291 -9.39 22.10 10.83
C ASP A 291 -9.28 21.51 9.42
N VAL A 292 -10.26 21.74 8.55
CA VAL A 292 -10.27 21.26 7.17
C VAL A 292 -10.21 22.45 6.22
N LYS A 293 -9.16 22.50 5.39
CA LYS A 293 -9.02 23.46 4.30
C LYS A 293 -8.89 22.69 3.00
N PHE A 294 -9.93 22.73 2.17
CA PHE A 294 -9.92 22.02 0.90
C PHE A 294 -8.95 22.65 -0.10
N HIS A 295 -8.11 21.82 -0.68
CA HIS A 295 -7.27 22.14 -1.82
C HIS A 295 -8.07 21.93 -3.11
N LYS A 296 -7.98 22.91 -4.01
CA LYS A 296 -8.71 22.90 -5.28
C LYS A 296 -8.08 21.93 -6.27
N ASP A 297 -6.76 21.91 -6.33
CA ASP A 297 -6.02 20.99 -7.19
C ASP A 297 -6.05 19.59 -6.61
N TYR A 298 -6.22 18.61 -7.49
CA TYR A 298 -6.13 17.21 -7.11
C TYR A 298 -4.65 16.79 -7.10
N ALA A 299 -4.21 16.14 -6.02
CA ALA A 299 -2.88 15.57 -5.88
C ALA A 299 -2.92 14.07 -6.18
N LEU A 300 -1.92 13.55 -6.91
CA LEU A 300 -1.76 12.12 -7.15
C LEU A 300 -1.57 11.40 -5.81
N GLU A 301 -2.60 10.67 -5.40
CA GLU A 301 -2.58 9.94 -4.13
C GLU A 301 -2.16 8.47 -4.27
N THR A 302 -1.82 8.04 -5.49
CA THR A 302 -1.39 6.67 -5.78
C THR A 302 -0.22 6.64 -6.75
N TYR A 303 0.93 6.12 -6.32
CA TYR A 303 2.13 5.99 -7.14
C TYR A 303 2.45 4.54 -7.45
N SER A 304 3.06 4.33 -8.62
CA SER A 304 3.53 3.00 -9.03
C SER A 304 5.06 2.89 -8.94
N TYR A 305 5.54 1.66 -8.94
CA TYR A 305 6.93 1.26 -8.98
C TYR A 305 7.06 0.08 -9.94
N TYR A 306 7.90 0.21 -10.96
CA TYR A 306 8.06 -0.78 -12.02
C TYR A 306 9.40 -1.54 -11.94
N GLY A 307 10.10 -1.45 -10.80
CA GLY A 307 11.43 -2.04 -10.63
C GLY A 307 11.42 -3.50 -10.16
N ILE A 308 12.63 -4.02 -9.90
CA ILE A 308 12.87 -5.46 -9.70
C ILE A 308 12.21 -6.04 -8.44
N LEU A 309 11.93 -5.22 -7.42
CA LEU A 309 11.35 -5.71 -6.16
C LEU A 309 9.94 -6.30 -6.35
N ASN A 310 9.24 -5.93 -7.43
CA ASN A 310 7.98 -6.54 -7.86
C ASN A 310 8.03 -8.07 -7.98
N PHE A 311 9.20 -8.62 -8.29
CA PHE A 311 9.41 -10.07 -8.33
C PHE A 311 9.09 -10.74 -6.98
N PHE A 312 9.40 -10.06 -5.87
CA PHE A 312 9.15 -10.55 -4.51
C PHE A 312 7.77 -10.14 -3.98
N THR A 313 7.14 -9.16 -4.59
CA THR A 313 5.95 -8.47 -4.07
C THR A 313 4.73 -8.60 -4.99
N TRP A 314 4.63 -9.70 -5.74
CA TRP A 314 3.46 -10.00 -6.58
C TRP A 314 3.08 -8.85 -7.51
N ASN A 315 4.06 -8.16 -8.09
CA ASN A 315 3.82 -7.01 -8.96
C ASN A 315 2.94 -5.90 -8.34
N VAL A 316 2.79 -5.83 -7.00
CA VAL A 316 1.95 -4.81 -6.35
C VAL A 316 2.42 -3.39 -6.65
N GLY A 317 3.70 -3.21 -6.99
CA GLY A 317 4.22 -1.93 -7.43
C GLY A 317 3.51 -1.37 -8.67
N LEU A 318 2.84 -2.19 -9.48
CA LEU A 318 1.84 -1.72 -10.45
C LEU A 318 0.56 -1.27 -9.71
N HIS A 319 0.72 -0.30 -8.82
CA HIS A 319 -0.27 0.02 -7.80
C HIS A 319 -1.45 0.81 -8.35
N ASN A 320 -1.21 1.68 -9.35
CA ASN A 320 -2.29 2.37 -10.05
C ASN A 320 -3.16 1.36 -10.80
N GLU A 321 -2.54 0.41 -11.49
CA GLU A 321 -3.22 -0.68 -12.21
C GLU A 321 -4.00 -1.57 -11.25
N HIS A 322 -3.40 -1.90 -10.11
CA HIS A 322 -4.02 -2.69 -9.05
C HIS A 322 -5.25 -1.98 -8.45
N HIS A 323 -5.13 -0.70 -8.06
CA HIS A 323 -6.25 0.07 -7.55
C HIS A 323 -7.35 0.30 -8.60
N ASP A 324 -6.97 0.52 -9.86
CA ASP A 324 -7.92 0.61 -10.95
C ASP A 324 -8.61 -0.73 -11.22
N PHE A 325 -7.94 -1.86 -11.03
CA PHE A 325 -8.49 -3.17 -11.36
C PHE A 325 -8.08 -4.24 -10.35
N PRO A 326 -8.63 -4.22 -9.11
CA PRO A 326 -8.23 -5.13 -8.04
C PRO A 326 -8.61 -6.59 -8.30
N PHE A 327 -9.35 -6.87 -9.37
CA PHE A 327 -9.71 -8.22 -9.81
C PHE A 327 -8.83 -8.73 -10.97
N VAL A 328 -7.84 -7.96 -11.40
CA VAL A 328 -6.76 -8.42 -12.29
C VAL A 328 -5.64 -8.95 -11.41
N PRO A 329 -5.23 -10.23 -11.57
CA PRO A 329 -4.20 -10.81 -10.72
C PRO A 329 -2.81 -10.24 -11.03
N TRP A 330 -1.92 -10.32 -10.05
CA TRP A 330 -0.51 -9.93 -10.16
C TRP A 330 0.18 -10.34 -11.47
N SER A 331 -0.13 -11.53 -12.00
CA SER A 331 0.51 -12.10 -13.19
C SER A 331 0.13 -11.36 -14.49
N ARG A 332 -0.95 -10.57 -14.47
CA ARG A 332 -1.53 -9.88 -15.63
C ARG A 332 -1.52 -8.36 -15.50
N LEU A 333 -1.06 -7.79 -14.37
CA LEU A 333 -0.96 -6.32 -14.20
C LEU A 333 -0.09 -5.66 -15.27
N TRP A 334 1.02 -6.30 -15.66
CA TRP A 334 1.85 -5.80 -16.76
C TRP A 334 1.14 -5.81 -18.13
N GLU A 335 0.22 -6.74 -18.35
CA GLU A 335 -0.59 -6.76 -19.57
C GLU A 335 -1.63 -5.63 -19.55
N LEU A 336 -2.26 -5.38 -18.40
CA LEU A 336 -3.12 -4.22 -18.20
C LEU A 336 -2.40 -2.91 -18.48
N ASN A 337 -1.20 -2.71 -17.91
CA ASN A 337 -0.38 -1.52 -18.16
C ASN A 337 -0.12 -1.31 -19.67
N ARG A 338 0.23 -2.39 -20.40
CA ARG A 338 0.50 -2.33 -21.85
C ARG A 338 -0.74 -2.11 -22.71
N LEU A 339 -1.92 -2.55 -22.26
CA LEU A 339 -3.18 -2.34 -22.99
C LEU A 339 -3.69 -0.90 -22.87
N CYS A 340 -3.32 -0.20 -21.81
CA CYS A 340 -3.83 1.13 -21.47
C CYS A 340 -2.70 2.15 -21.22
N PRO A 341 -1.69 2.27 -22.11
CA PRO A 341 -0.54 3.14 -21.89
C PRO A 341 -0.94 4.62 -21.74
N GLU A 342 -2.00 5.08 -22.41
CA GLU A 342 -2.51 6.45 -22.32
C GLU A 342 -3.05 6.83 -20.93
N TYR A 343 -3.28 5.84 -20.06
CA TYR A 343 -3.73 6.04 -18.68
C TYR A 343 -2.60 5.89 -17.65
N TYR A 344 -1.51 5.18 -17.99
CA TYR A 344 -0.47 4.80 -17.02
C TYR A 344 0.92 5.33 -17.34
N GLN A 345 1.30 5.46 -18.61
CA GLN A 345 2.68 5.72 -19.03
C GLN A 345 3.23 7.07 -18.52
N ASP A 346 2.37 8.09 -18.50
CA ASP A 346 2.74 9.45 -18.10
C ASP A 346 2.59 9.68 -16.57
N LEU A 347 2.01 8.73 -15.83
CA LEU A 347 1.83 8.90 -14.38
C LEU A 347 3.18 8.92 -13.66
N PRO A 348 3.39 9.85 -12.71
CA PRO A 348 4.51 9.79 -11.80
C PRO A 348 4.65 8.44 -11.11
N LYS A 349 5.89 8.04 -10.89
CA LYS A 349 6.26 6.74 -10.33
C LYS A 349 7.50 6.87 -9.48
N HIS A 350 7.68 5.91 -8.59
CA HIS A 350 8.94 5.74 -7.88
C HIS A 350 9.86 4.79 -8.63
N ASP A 351 11.14 5.14 -8.72
CA ASP A 351 12.18 4.28 -9.30
C ASP A 351 12.86 3.39 -8.24
N SER A 352 12.71 3.70 -6.95
CA SER A 352 13.34 2.95 -5.85
C SER A 352 12.57 3.09 -4.54
N TRP A 353 12.04 1.98 -4.03
CA TRP A 353 11.45 1.91 -2.68
C TRP A 353 12.46 2.16 -1.56
N CYS A 354 13.74 1.85 -1.76
CA CYS A 354 14.77 2.24 -0.78
C CYS A 354 14.91 3.76 -0.70
N MET A 355 14.84 4.46 -1.85
CA MET A 355 14.90 5.92 -1.86
C MET A 355 13.62 6.54 -1.32
N VAL A 356 12.46 5.91 -1.51
CA VAL A 356 11.21 6.31 -0.83
C VAL A 356 11.39 6.29 0.69
N LEU A 357 11.90 5.19 1.25
CA LEU A 357 12.16 5.11 2.71
C LEU A 357 13.14 6.19 3.17
N TRP A 358 14.21 6.43 2.41
CA TRP A 358 15.19 7.46 2.70
C TRP A 358 14.57 8.87 2.69
N ASN A 359 13.90 9.22 1.59
CA ASN A 359 13.27 10.53 1.40
C ASN A 359 12.19 10.76 2.45
N PHE A 360 11.38 9.75 2.75
CA PHE A 360 10.39 9.84 3.81
C PHE A 360 11.03 10.21 5.15
N ILE A 361 12.18 9.62 5.53
CA ILE A 361 12.83 9.91 6.81
C ILE A 361 13.55 11.27 6.80
N PHE A 362 14.30 11.59 5.74
CA PHE A 362 15.28 12.67 5.76
C PHE A 362 14.85 13.97 5.06
N THR A 363 13.84 13.93 4.19
CA THR A 363 13.32 15.14 3.52
C THR A 363 12.48 15.95 4.51
N GLN A 364 12.72 17.27 4.61
CA GLN A 364 12.14 18.10 5.67
C GLN A 364 10.65 18.38 5.50
N ASP A 365 10.22 18.58 4.26
CA ASP A 365 8.84 18.88 3.84
C ASP A 365 7.97 17.63 3.66
N VAL A 366 8.57 16.44 3.74
CA VAL A 366 7.84 15.18 3.85
C VAL A 366 7.55 14.89 5.32
N THR A 367 6.28 14.93 5.68
CA THR A 367 5.76 14.69 7.03
C THR A 367 4.74 13.56 6.99
N LEU A 368 4.19 13.18 8.14
CA LEU A 368 3.06 12.23 8.19
C LEU A 368 1.76 12.84 7.64
N TYR A 369 1.71 14.16 7.44
CA TYR A 369 0.57 14.84 6.82
C TYR A 369 0.54 14.72 5.30
N ASN A 370 1.61 14.26 4.66
CA ASN A 370 1.71 14.12 3.20
C ASN A 370 0.88 12.94 2.68
N ARG A 371 -0.42 12.96 2.97
CA ARG A 371 -1.46 12.03 2.53
C ARG A 371 -2.67 12.85 2.10
N VAL A 372 -3.33 12.41 1.04
CA VAL A 372 -4.64 12.96 0.67
C VAL A 372 -5.69 12.47 1.64
N LYS A 373 -6.55 13.38 2.11
CA LYS A 373 -7.72 13.04 2.93
C LYS A 373 -9.00 13.62 2.36
N ARG A 374 -10.09 12.92 2.60
CA ARG A 374 -11.47 13.29 2.27
C ARG A 374 -12.32 13.23 3.52
N VAL A 375 -13.25 14.17 3.65
CA VAL A 375 -14.22 14.17 4.73
C VAL A 375 -15.26 13.09 4.43
N ASN A 376 -15.53 12.26 5.43
CA ASN A 376 -16.50 11.18 5.30
C ASN A 376 -17.92 11.75 5.17
N GLN A 377 -18.65 11.37 4.13
CA GLN A 377 -20.00 11.88 3.84
C GLN A 377 -21.03 11.55 4.94
N HIS A 378 -20.81 10.49 5.70
CA HIS A 378 -21.71 10.03 6.77
C HIS A 378 -21.40 10.69 8.12
N LEU A 379 -20.32 11.47 8.22
CA LEU A 379 -20.13 12.42 9.31
C LEU A 379 -21.01 13.67 9.04
N THR A 380 -22.33 13.47 8.94
CA THR A 380 -23.28 14.58 8.84
C THR A 380 -23.39 15.28 10.19
N LYS A 381 -23.02 16.57 10.20
CA LYS A 381 -23.20 17.56 11.27
C LYS A 381 -22.57 17.16 12.61
N ALA A 382 -21.38 17.71 12.87
CA ALA A 382 -21.02 17.97 14.26
C ALA A 382 -22.08 18.91 14.85
N GLU A 383 -22.83 18.44 15.85
CA GLU A 383 -23.52 19.31 16.80
C GLU A 383 -22.50 20.01 17.71
#